data_AF-A0A8I1TFD8-F1
#
_entry.id   AF-A0A8I1TFD8-F1
#
_cell.length_a   1.000
_cell.length_b   1.000
_cell.length_c   1.000
_cell.angle_alpha   90.00
_cell.angle_beta   90.00
_cell.angle_gamma   90.00
#
_symmetry.space_group_name_H-M   'P 1'
#
loop_
_entity.id
_entity.type
_entity.pdbx_description
1 polymer ?
#
loop_
_entity_poly.entity_id
_entity_poly.type
_entity_poly.pdbx_seq_one_letter_code
_entity_poly.pdbx_strand_id
1 'polypeptide(L)' 'MVSEADRDPRHHTQKMQTRLQEIMDHLREDVEKVDEPQLKAMFETAAEVLGGLKKAFGDYEKKNEAAWQ' A
#
# COMPACT_ATOMS: atom_id res chain seq x y z
N MET A 1 -19.13 4.05 -19.41
CA MET A 1 -18.95 2.61 -19.64
C MET A 1 -17.74 2.19 -18.82
N VAL A 2 -17.85 1.12 -18.03
CA VAL A 2 -16.72 0.56 -17.25
C VAL A 2 -15.79 -0.14 -18.23
N SER A 3 -14.52 0.25 -18.30
CA SER A 3 -13.54 -0.34 -19.22
C SER A 3 -13.14 -1.76 -18.77
N GLU A 4 -12.51 -2.54 -19.64
CA GLU A 4 -11.97 -3.85 -19.26
C GLU A 4 -10.89 -3.74 -18.18
N ALA A 5 -10.09 -2.66 -18.21
CA ALA A 5 -9.13 -2.34 -17.16
C ALA A 5 -9.80 -2.06 -15.81
N ASP A 6 -10.98 -1.43 -15.81
CA ASP A 6 -11.78 -1.21 -14.59
C ASP A 6 -12.40 -2.51 -14.04
N ARG A 7 -12.31 -3.62 -14.77
CA ARG A 7 -12.77 -4.94 -14.31
C ARG A 7 -11.62 -5.87 -13.92
N ASP A 8 -10.38 -5.59 -14.32
CA ASP A 8 -9.22 -6.41 -13.96
C ASP A 8 -8.91 -6.22 -12.46
N PRO A 9 -9.06 -7.25 -11.61
CA PRO A 9 -8.71 -7.17 -10.21
C PRO A 9 -7.25 -6.77 -9.97
N ARG A 10 -6.32 -7.15 -10.86
CA ARG A 10 -4.90 -6.78 -10.76
C ARG A 10 -4.68 -5.29 -10.98
N HIS A 11 -5.45 -4.69 -11.88
CA HIS A 11 -5.37 -3.24 -12.10
C HIS A 11 -5.74 -2.48 -10.82
N HIS A 12 -6.79 -2.93 -10.13
CA HIS A 12 -7.21 -2.35 -8.86
C HIS A 12 -6.20 -2.58 -7.74
N THR A 13 -5.63 -3.79 -7.64
CA THR A 13 -4.67 -4.10 -6.57
C THR A 13 -3.37 -3.33 -6.76
N GLN A 14 -2.86 -3.20 -7.99
CA GLN A 14 -1.69 -2.39 -8.30
C GLN A 14 -1.92 -0.92 -7.96
N LYS A 15 -3.05 -0.35 -8.38
CA LYS A 15 -3.41 1.04 -8.06
C LYS A 15 -3.51 1.28 -6.56
N MET A 16 -4.03 0.33 -5.80
CA MET A 16 -4.06 0.41 -4.34
C MET A 16 -2.67 0.29 -3.72
N GLN A 17 -1.82 -0.62 -4.20
CA GLN A 17 -0.43 -0.73 -3.74
C GLN A 17 0.34 0.58 -3.93
N THR A 18 0.15 1.27 -5.06
CA THR A 18 0.76 2.60 -5.30
C THR A 18 0.29 3.63 -4.27
N ARG A 19 -1.01 3.74 -4.03
CA ARG A 19 -1.57 4.69 -3.05
C ARG A 19 -1.10 4.41 -1.63
N LEU A 20 -1.03 3.14 -1.24
CA LEU A 20 -0.51 2.76 0.07
C LEU A 20 0.96 3.16 0.21
N GLN A 21 1.76 2.97 -0.85
CA GLN A 21 3.15 3.41 -0.86
C GLN A 21 3.27 4.94 -0.71
N GLU A 22 2.49 5.72 -1.46
CA GLU A 22 2.48 7.18 -1.38
C GLU A 22 2.16 7.67 0.05
N ILE A 23 1.18 7.06 0.72
CA ILE A 23 0.84 7.41 2.11
C ILE A 23 1.97 7.02 3.07
N MET A 24 2.56 5.83 2.90
CA MET A 24 3.71 5.40 3.71
C MET A 24 4.89 6.37 3.59
N ASP A 25 5.17 6.83 2.38
CA ASP A 25 6.26 7.75 2.11
C ASP A 25 5.99 9.12 2.76
N HIS A 26 4.77 9.66 2.61
CA HIS A 26 4.38 10.90 3.30
C HIS A 26 4.47 10.80 4.83
N LEU A 27 4.04 9.69 5.43
CA LEU A 27 4.15 9.48 6.88
C LEU A 27 5.61 9.52 7.34
N ARG A 28 6.52 8.87 6.60
CA ARG A 28 7.96 8.85 6.95
C ARG A 28 8.63 10.19 6.68
N GLU A 29 8.23 10.91 5.63
CA GLU A 29 8.74 12.26 5.39
C GLU A 29 8.36 13.23 6.53
N ASP A 30 7.17 13.09 7.10
CA ASP A 30 6.73 13.96 8.19
C ASP A 30 7.40 13.62 9.54
N VAL A 31 7.84 12.38 9.74
CA VAL A 31 8.68 11.97 10.89
C VAL A 31 10.00 12.75 10.92
N GLU A 32 10.57 13.09 9.76
CA GLU A 32 11.80 13.88 9.65
C GLU A 32 11.59 15.39 9.90
N LYS A 33 10.34 15.88 9.84
CA LYS A 33 10.00 17.31 9.95
C LYS A 33 9.57 17.76 11.34
N VAL A 34 9.16 16.82 12.19
CA VAL A 34 8.58 17.09 13.52
C VAL A 34 9.54 16.60 14.60
N ASP A 35 9.54 17.17 15.80
CA ASP A 35 10.38 16.71 16.94
C ASP A 35 9.59 15.98 18.04
N GLU A 36 8.25 15.98 17.96
CA GLU A 36 7.37 15.37 18.94
C GLU A 36 7.45 13.83 18.88
N PRO A 37 7.98 13.15 19.93
CA PRO A 37 8.30 11.73 19.85
C PRO A 37 7.10 10.80 19.64
N GLN A 38 5.94 11.15 20.19
CA GLN A 38 4.74 10.32 20.14
C GLN A 38 4.14 10.27 18.72
N LEU A 39 4.16 11.39 18.00
CA LEU A 39 3.73 11.53 16.62
C LEU A 39 4.66 10.74 15.71
N LYS A 40 5.99 10.82 15.91
CA LYS A 40 6.94 9.99 15.17
C LYS A 40 6.63 8.51 15.33
N ALA A 41 6.44 8.05 16.57
CA ALA A 41 6.09 6.66 16.85
C ALA A 41 4.76 6.25 16.22
N MET A 42 3.75 7.13 16.28
CA MET A 42 2.44 6.88 15.65
C MET A 42 2.55 6.78 14.12
N PHE A 43 3.32 7.67 13.48
CA PHE A 43 3.48 7.72 12.03
C PHE A 43 4.26 6.51 11.50
N GLU A 44 5.33 6.11 12.18
CA GLU A 44 6.08 4.88 11.85
C GLU A 44 5.20 3.63 11.99
N THR A 45 4.43 3.54 13.08
CA THR A 45 3.50 2.42 13.30
C THR A 45 2.44 2.36 12.19
N ALA A 46 1.88 3.51 11.80
CA ALA A 46 0.93 3.59 10.70
C ALA A 46 1.56 3.14 9.37
N ALA A 47 2.78 3.60 9.06
CA ALA A 47 3.49 3.19 7.85
C ALA A 47 3.77 1.67 7.81
N GLU A 48 4.06 1.05 8.96
CA GLU A 48 4.24 -0.40 9.06
C GLU A 48 2.95 -1.18 8.77
N VAL A 49 1.81 -0.76 9.35
CA VAL A 49 0.50 -1.37 9.08
C VAL A 49 0.14 -1.27 7.60
N LEU A 50 0.35 -0.11 6.99
CA LEU A 50 0.14 0.09 5.55
C LEU A 50 1.07 -0.80 4.71
N GLY A 51 2.31 -1.04 5.17
CA GLY A 51 3.23 -1.99 4.55
C GLY A 51 2.70 -3.43 4.57
N GLY A 52 2.13 -3.85 5.70
CA GLY A 52 1.44 -5.14 5.82
C GLY A 52 0.26 -5.27 4.85
N LEU A 53 -0.57 -4.23 4.74
CA LEU A 53 -1.67 -4.19 3.77
C LEU A 53 -1.16 -4.25 2.33
N LYS A 54 -0.18 -3.43 1.97
CA LYS A 54 0.42 -3.44 0.63
C LYS A 54 0.94 -4.83 0.26
N LYS A 55 1.61 -5.51 1.20
CA LYS A 55 2.07 -6.89 1.00
C LYS A 55 0.92 -7.85 0.73
N ALA A 56 -0.18 -7.78 1.47
CA ALA A 56 -1.34 -8.65 1.25
C ALA A 56 -1.92 -8.50 -0.18
N PHE A 57 -1.90 -7.30 -0.75
CA PHE A 57 -2.30 -7.05 -2.13
C PHE A 57 -1.32 -7.69 -3.14
N GLY A 58 -0.01 -7.55 -2.91
CA GLY A 58 1.00 -8.22 -3.75
C GLY A 58 0.94 -9.76 -3.64
N ASP A 59 0.62 -10.29 -2.47
CA ASP A 59 0.44 -11.73 -2.26
C ASP A 59 -0.82 -12.26 -2.98
N TYR A 60 -1.89 -11.46 -3.07
CA TYR A 60 -3.05 -11.78 -3.92
C TYR A 60 -2.66 -11.88 -5.39
N GLU A 61 -1.87 -10.93 -5.91
CA GLU A 61 -1.40 -10.96 -7.31
C GLU A 61 -0.57 -12.21 -7.62
N LYS A 62 0.38 -12.56 -6.75
CA LYS A 62 1.23 -13.76 -6.90
C LYS A 62 0.44 -15.06 -6.85
N LYS A 63 -0.56 -15.15 -5.96
CA LYS A 63 -1.46 -16.32 -5.89
C LYS A 63 -2.41 -16.42 -7.07
N ASN A 64 -2.56 -15.34 -7.85
CA ASN A 64 -3.38 -15.29 -9.06
C ASN A 64 -2.53 -15.42 -10.34
N GLU A 65 -1.23 -15.72 -10.22
CA GLU A 65 -0.39 -16.09 -11.36
C GLU A 65 -0.85 -17.43 -11.93
N ALA A 66 -0.76 -17.57 -13.26
CA ALA A 66 -1.31 -18.70 -14.04
C ALA A 66 -0.86 -20.10 -13.59
N ALA A 67 0.11 -20.20 -12.68
CA ALA A 67 0.53 -21.45 -12.06
C ALA A 67 -0.47 -22.01 -11.01
N TRP A 68 -1.51 -21.26 -10.64
CA TRP A 68 -2.51 -21.64 -9.62
C TRP A 68 -3.97 -21.63 -10.12
N GLN A 69 -4.19 -21.53 -11.45
CA GLN A 69 -5.50 -21.69 -12.10
C GLN A 69 -5.66 -23.12 -12.64
#